data_AF-A0A0A2KD41-F1
#
_entry.id   AF-A0A0A2KD41-F1
#
_cell.length_a   1.000
_cell.length_b   1.000
_cell.length_c   1.000
_cell.angle_alpha   90.00
_cell.angle_beta   90.00
_cell.angle_gamma   90.00
#
_symmetry.space_group_name_H-M   'P 1'
#
loop_
_entity.id
_entity.type
_entity.pdbx_description
1 polymer ?
#
loop_
_entity_poly.entity_id
_entity_poly.type
_entity_poly.pdbx_seq_one_letter_code
_entity_poly.pdbx_strand_id
1 'polypeptide(L)'
;MSCSICSRAPHPRLSFHCPTCARNQLYQLRIDSTQVLLEKEVLGKQIEAAVECGSPWDNSSPHGHEQELVDTDKACSPRWVLQTISTRHAVSLAKRELVSYQLEALKLEVEAKKAEIAKQKEALARRRSDAESAKFQLEQRETGILAGVQNTSKRVEHVWHSLHSKTAESRIYLCREVANLYGLRKATKKGQGREAYVLGCGFIVDLRDMNGKFPLLLPSSCSSHGILTGR
;
A
#
# COMPACT_ATOMS: atom_id res chain seq x y z
N MET A 1 70.09 -37.93 0.55
CA MET A 1 70.55 -37.98 1.94
C MET A 1 69.66 -38.95 2.71
N SER A 2 70.16 -40.15 3.06
CA SER A 2 69.45 -41.08 3.94
C SER A 2 69.33 -40.45 5.35
N CYS A 3 68.23 -40.71 6.05
CA CYS A 3 68.06 -40.16 7.39
C CYS A 3 69.08 -40.81 8.34
N SER A 4 69.88 -40.01 9.06
CA SER A 4 70.89 -40.52 10.01
C SER A 4 70.29 -41.35 11.17
N ILE A 5 69.03 -41.11 11.52
CA ILE A 5 68.30 -41.85 12.57
C ILE A 5 67.59 -43.09 12.02
N CYS A 6 66.81 -42.97 10.93
CA CYS A 6 66.06 -44.09 10.36
C CYS A 6 66.94 -45.01 9.48
N SER A 7 68.10 -44.54 9.01
CA SER A 7 68.88 -45.02 7.85
C SER A 7 68.12 -45.16 6.51
N ARG A 8 66.81 -44.89 6.52
CA ARG A 8 65.91 -45.03 5.37
C ARG A 8 66.10 -43.91 4.35
N ALA A 9 66.03 -44.26 3.07
CA ALA A 9 65.99 -43.31 1.98
C ALA A 9 64.63 -42.56 1.95
N PRO A 10 64.62 -41.23 1.73
CA PRO A 10 63.38 -40.49 1.59
C PRO A 10 62.62 -40.93 0.34
N HIS A 11 61.36 -41.35 0.49
CA HIS A 11 60.46 -41.65 -0.63
C HIS A 11 59.13 -40.92 -0.41
N PRO A 12 58.58 -40.20 -1.41
CA PRO A 12 57.39 -39.37 -1.27
C PRO A 12 56.08 -40.12 -0.95
N ARG A 13 56.08 -41.46 -0.99
CA ARG A 13 54.90 -42.30 -0.71
C ARG A 13 54.96 -43.04 0.63
N LEU A 14 56.01 -42.81 1.42
CA LEU A 14 56.20 -43.46 2.72
C LEU A 14 55.81 -42.51 3.85
N SER A 15 55.08 -43.02 4.85
CA SER A 15 54.74 -42.27 6.06
C SER A 15 55.99 -41.88 6.85
N PHE A 16 55.92 -40.74 7.53
CA PHE A 16 57.02 -40.23 8.35
C PHE A 16 57.25 -41.15 9.56
N HIS A 17 58.41 -41.81 9.60
CA HIS A 17 58.75 -42.74 10.68
C HIS A 17 59.45 -42.07 11.87
N CYS A 18 60.12 -40.93 11.65
CA CYS A 18 60.72 -40.14 12.73
C CYS A 18 60.68 -38.64 12.39
N PRO A 19 60.87 -37.76 13.39
CA PRO A 19 60.88 -36.31 13.19
C PRO A 19 61.90 -35.84 12.14
N THR A 20 63.08 -36.48 12.06
CA THR A 20 64.13 -36.13 11.09
C THR A 20 63.79 -36.58 9.67
N CYS A 21 63.10 -37.70 9.51
CA CYS A 21 62.58 -38.16 8.22
C CYS A 21 61.50 -37.17 7.69
N ALA A 22 60.63 -36.61 8.56
CA ALA A 22 59.69 -35.53 8.19
C ALA A 22 60.41 -34.21 7.88
N ARG A 23 61.39 -33.84 8.73
CA ARG A 23 62.22 -32.65 8.56
C ARG A 23 62.91 -32.65 7.20
N ASN A 24 63.59 -33.74 6.84
CA ASN A 24 64.36 -33.80 5.59
C ASN A 24 63.48 -33.66 4.35
N GLN A 25 62.23 -34.16 4.35
CA GLN A 25 61.31 -33.97 3.23
C GLN A 25 60.77 -32.54 3.15
N LEU A 26 60.34 -31.96 4.27
CA LEU A 26 59.81 -30.59 4.30
C LEU A 26 60.87 -29.55 3.98
N TYR A 27 62.14 -29.78 4.36
CA TYR A 27 63.22 -28.85 4.06
C TYR A 27 63.55 -28.79 2.56
N GLN A 28 63.44 -29.90 1.83
CA GLN A 28 63.62 -29.88 0.36
C GLN A 28 62.53 -29.05 -0.32
N LEU A 29 61.25 -29.30 -0.02
CA LEU A 29 60.14 -28.49 -0.54
C LEU A 29 60.26 -27.01 -0.20
N ARG A 30 60.77 -26.70 1.00
CA ARG A 30 61.02 -25.31 1.41
C ARG A 30 62.14 -24.67 0.58
N ILE A 31 63.24 -25.39 0.34
CA ILE A 31 64.35 -24.90 -0.50
C ILE A 31 63.84 -24.66 -1.93
N ASP A 32 63.12 -25.61 -2.52
CA ASP A 32 62.57 -25.50 -3.88
C ASP A 32 61.61 -24.30 -3.98
N SER A 33 60.71 -24.13 -3.01
CA SER A 33 59.81 -22.98 -2.98
C SER A 33 60.56 -21.66 -2.83
N THR A 34 61.62 -21.61 -2.02
CA THR A 34 62.43 -20.38 -1.90
C THR A 34 63.21 -20.08 -3.18
N GLN A 35 63.69 -21.09 -3.90
CA GLN A 35 64.35 -20.92 -5.19
C GLN A 35 63.39 -20.31 -6.22
N VAL A 36 62.18 -20.86 -6.34
CA VAL A 36 61.16 -20.32 -7.27
C VAL A 36 60.79 -18.87 -6.91
N LEU A 37 60.70 -18.53 -5.62
CA LEU A 37 60.42 -17.16 -5.21
C LEU A 37 61.57 -16.21 -5.52
N LEU A 38 62.82 -16.63 -5.32
CA LEU A 38 64.00 -15.85 -5.69
C LEU A 38 64.12 -15.68 -7.21
N GLU A 39 63.86 -16.73 -7.99
CA GLU A 39 63.80 -16.64 -9.45
C GLU A 39 62.72 -15.68 -9.91
N LYS A 40 61.53 -15.74 -9.30
CA LYS A 40 60.45 -14.78 -9.58
C LYS A 40 60.83 -13.36 -9.21
N GLU A 41 61.54 -13.15 -8.10
CA GLU A 41 62.02 -11.83 -7.70
C GLU A 41 63.10 -11.31 -8.65
N VAL A 42 64.03 -12.16 -9.08
CA VAL A 42 65.07 -11.81 -10.07
C VAL A 42 64.43 -11.47 -11.41
N LEU A 43 63.51 -12.30 -11.90
CA LEU A 43 62.76 -12.03 -13.13
C LEU A 43 61.88 -10.78 -12.98
N GLY A 44 61.25 -10.59 -11.81
CA GLY A 44 60.47 -9.41 -11.48
C GLY A 44 61.30 -8.14 -11.56
N LYS A 45 62.48 -8.12 -10.93
CA LYS A 45 63.44 -7.01 -11.00
C LYS A 45 63.96 -6.77 -12.42
N GLN A 46 64.17 -7.84 -13.21
CA GLN A 46 64.57 -7.71 -14.61
C GLN A 46 63.46 -7.08 -15.47
N ILE A 47 62.19 -7.44 -15.21
CA ILE A 47 61.03 -6.86 -15.88
C ILE A 47 60.81 -5.42 -15.42
N GLU A 48 60.85 -5.14 -14.13
CA GLU A 48 60.71 -3.80 -13.55
C GLU A 48 61.80 -2.86 -14.08
N ALA A 49 63.07 -3.28 -14.08
CA ALA A 49 64.15 -2.50 -14.67
C ALA A 49 63.95 -2.25 -16.18
N ALA A 50 63.34 -3.20 -16.91
CA ALA A 50 63.01 -3.01 -18.32
C ALA A 50 61.79 -2.08 -18.54
N VAL A 51 60.91 -1.94 -17.54
CA VAL A 51 59.66 -1.15 -17.60
C VAL A 51 59.84 0.26 -17.04
N GLU A 52 60.59 0.45 -15.95
CA GLU A 52 60.88 1.75 -15.31
C GLU A 52 61.71 2.68 -16.21
N CYS A 53 62.48 2.13 -17.16
CA CYS A 53 63.07 2.91 -18.25
C CYS A 53 62.02 3.55 -19.21
N GLY A 54 60.72 3.45 -18.90
CA GLY A 54 59.60 3.88 -19.74
C GLY A 54 58.65 4.94 -19.15
N SER A 55 58.93 5.58 -18.01
CA SER A 55 58.13 6.73 -17.52
C SER A 55 58.89 8.06 -17.63
N PRO A 56 58.65 8.89 -18.66
CA PRO A 56 59.34 10.17 -18.81
C PRO A 56 58.95 11.24 -17.79
N TRP A 57 57.98 11.02 -16.90
CA TRP A 57 57.42 12.08 -16.06
C TRP A 57 57.39 11.66 -14.60
N ASP A 58 58.53 11.75 -13.92
CA ASP A 58 58.55 12.37 -12.58
C ASP A 58 59.99 12.64 -12.13
N ASN A 59 60.13 13.75 -11.41
CA ASN A 59 61.31 14.24 -10.69
C ASN A 59 62.26 15.15 -11.48
N SER A 60 61.75 16.35 -11.70
CA SER A 60 62.56 17.57 -11.81
C SER A 60 63.32 17.82 -10.51
N SER A 61 64.65 17.74 -10.51
CA SER A 61 65.48 18.62 -9.69
C SER A 61 66.93 18.73 -10.18
N PRO A 62 67.55 19.92 -10.18
CA PRO A 62 68.86 20.18 -10.77
C PRO A 62 69.97 20.19 -9.71
N HIS A 63 71.12 19.57 -9.97
CA HIS A 63 72.45 20.14 -9.72
C HIS A 63 73.59 19.16 -10.06
N GLY A 64 74.54 19.64 -10.89
CA GLY A 64 75.96 19.62 -10.52
C GLY A 64 76.85 18.45 -10.95
N HIS A 65 77.47 18.63 -12.12
CA HIS A 65 78.87 18.30 -12.46
C HIS A 65 79.35 16.85 -12.74
N GLU A 66 80.05 16.78 -13.88
CA GLU A 66 81.20 15.93 -14.24
C GLU A 66 80.98 14.49 -14.73
N GLN A 67 80.70 14.42 -16.04
CA GLN A 67 81.39 13.62 -17.05
C GLN A 67 81.95 12.24 -16.64
N GLU A 68 81.14 11.19 -16.82
CA GLU A 68 81.64 9.86 -17.15
C GLU A 68 80.79 9.25 -18.28
N LEU A 69 81.47 8.85 -19.35
CA LEU A 69 80.92 8.24 -20.56
C LEU A 69 80.53 6.79 -20.26
N VAL A 70 79.23 6.49 -20.06
CA VAL A 70 78.71 5.12 -20.13
C VAL A 70 77.31 5.10 -20.75
N ASP A 71 77.23 4.50 -21.93
CA ASP A 71 76.06 3.94 -22.63
C ASP A 71 74.81 4.82 -22.77
N THR A 72 74.86 5.67 -23.79
CA THR A 72 73.68 6.04 -24.58
C THR A 72 73.16 4.82 -25.35
N ASP A 73 72.56 3.84 -24.67
CA ASP A 73 71.70 2.85 -25.35
C ASP A 73 70.67 2.19 -24.42
N LYS A 74 70.21 2.91 -23.39
CA LYS A 74 69.04 2.52 -22.58
C LYS A 74 67.76 3.14 -23.12
N ALA A 75 67.59 3.13 -24.44
CA ALA A 75 66.28 3.34 -25.03
C ALA A 75 65.43 2.11 -24.71
N CYS A 76 64.31 2.30 -24.01
CA CYS A 76 63.29 1.26 -23.89
C CYS A 76 63.03 0.71 -25.29
N SER A 77 63.24 -0.60 -25.51
CA SER A 77 63.16 -1.17 -26.86
C SER A 77 61.83 -0.75 -27.48
N PRO A 78 61.82 -0.01 -28.60
CA PRO A 78 60.59 0.50 -29.22
C PRO A 78 59.54 -0.60 -29.44
N ARG A 79 60.01 -1.85 -29.60
CA ARG A 79 59.21 -3.06 -29.70
C ARG A 79 58.33 -3.33 -28.46
N TRP A 80 58.83 -3.13 -27.24
CA TRP A 80 58.07 -3.37 -26.00
C TRP A 80 56.98 -2.32 -25.79
N VAL A 81 57.27 -1.06 -26.10
CA VAL A 81 56.27 0.03 -26.05
C VAL A 81 55.16 -0.25 -27.07
N LEU A 82 55.51 -0.60 -28.31
CA LEU A 82 54.54 -0.97 -29.35
C LEU A 82 53.72 -2.21 -28.98
N GLN A 83 54.34 -3.23 -28.39
CA GLN A 83 53.64 -4.43 -27.92
C GLN A 83 52.68 -4.12 -26.76
N THR A 84 53.08 -3.23 -25.84
CA THR A 84 52.22 -2.77 -24.73
C THR A 84 51.04 -1.95 -25.25
N ILE A 85 51.26 -1.07 -26.21
CA ILE A 85 50.19 -0.31 -26.85
C ILE A 85 49.24 -1.25 -27.60
N SER A 86 49.77 -2.21 -28.37
CA SER A 86 48.98 -3.18 -29.13
C SER A 86 48.12 -4.06 -28.23
N THR A 87 48.69 -4.60 -27.15
CA THR A 87 47.96 -5.41 -26.17
C THR A 87 46.90 -4.60 -25.42
N ARG A 88 47.24 -3.39 -24.96
CA ARG A 88 46.26 -2.46 -24.35
C ARG A 88 45.15 -2.10 -25.31
N HIS A 89 45.46 -1.88 -26.59
CA HIS A 89 44.49 -1.60 -27.63
C HIS A 89 43.56 -2.80 -27.87
N ALA A 90 44.10 -4.01 -28.01
CA ALA A 90 43.33 -5.23 -28.17
C ALA A 90 42.39 -5.49 -26.98
N VAL A 91 42.87 -5.30 -25.75
CA VAL A 91 42.04 -5.42 -24.53
C VAL A 91 40.94 -4.36 -24.52
N SER A 92 41.25 -3.13 -24.94
CA SER A 92 40.28 -2.04 -24.99
C SER A 92 39.21 -2.27 -26.06
N LEU A 93 39.59 -2.82 -27.22
CA LEU A 93 38.64 -3.21 -28.27
C LEU A 93 37.71 -4.32 -27.79
N ALA A 94 38.26 -5.39 -27.21
CA ALA A 94 37.44 -6.48 -26.66
C ALA A 94 36.45 -5.99 -25.59
N LYS A 95 36.88 -5.06 -24.73
CA LYS A 95 35.97 -4.42 -23.75
C LYS A 95 34.87 -3.60 -24.42
N ARG A 96 35.19 -2.83 -25.47
CA ARG A 96 34.20 -2.04 -26.22
C ARG A 96 33.18 -2.94 -26.92
N GLU A 97 33.63 -4.05 -27.50
CA GLU A 97 32.76 -5.05 -28.14
C GLU A 97 31.83 -5.73 -27.13
N LEU A 98 32.34 -6.08 -25.94
CA LEU A 98 31.50 -6.62 -24.88
C LEU A 98 30.45 -5.61 -24.41
N VAL A 99 30.85 -4.36 -24.20
CA VAL A 99 29.93 -3.28 -23.79
C VAL A 99 28.91 -3.00 -24.88
N SER A 100 29.31 -2.95 -26.15
CA SER A 100 28.36 -2.73 -27.25
C SER A 100 27.36 -3.87 -27.35
N TYR A 101 27.79 -5.12 -27.21
CA TYR A 101 26.87 -6.26 -27.15
C TYR A 101 25.87 -6.14 -26.00
N GLN A 102 26.33 -5.78 -24.80
CA GLN A 102 25.45 -5.56 -23.64
C GLN A 102 24.46 -4.41 -23.87
N LEU A 103 24.89 -3.33 -24.52
CA LEU A 103 24.01 -2.21 -24.88
C LEU A 103 22.93 -2.64 -25.87
N GLU A 104 23.28 -3.42 -26.90
CA GLU A 104 22.28 -3.92 -27.85
C GLU A 104 21.30 -4.88 -27.19
N ALA A 105 21.77 -5.78 -26.32
CA ALA A 105 20.90 -6.66 -25.54
C ALA A 105 19.91 -5.86 -24.67
N LEU A 106 20.41 -4.85 -23.93
CA LEU A 106 19.58 -3.99 -23.09
C LEU A 106 18.57 -3.18 -23.91
N LYS A 107 18.95 -2.67 -25.09
CA LYS A 107 18.01 -1.98 -25.99
C LYS A 107 16.86 -2.89 -26.41
N LEU A 108 17.15 -4.13 -26.79
CA LEU A 108 16.12 -5.11 -27.17
C LEU A 108 15.18 -5.41 -25.99
N GLU A 109 15.72 -5.58 -24.79
CA GLU A 109 14.91 -5.78 -23.57
C GLU A 109 14.00 -4.58 -23.29
N VAL A 110 14.53 -3.36 -23.40
CA VAL A 110 13.75 -2.13 -23.20
C VAL A 110 12.61 -2.02 -24.21
N GLU A 111 12.86 -2.29 -25.49
CA GLU A 111 11.81 -2.24 -26.51
C GLU A 111 10.75 -3.33 -26.29
N ALA A 112 11.15 -4.55 -25.88
CA ALA A 112 10.22 -5.60 -25.50
C ALA A 112 9.33 -5.19 -24.32
N LYS A 113 9.93 -4.60 -23.27
CA LYS A 113 9.21 -4.11 -22.08
C LYS A 113 8.27 -2.95 -22.42
N LYS A 114 8.68 -2.02 -23.29
CA LYS A 114 7.81 -0.95 -23.79
C LYS A 114 6.60 -1.52 -24.54
N ALA A 115 6.81 -2.53 -25.39
CA ALA A 115 5.72 -3.19 -26.10
C ALA A 115 4.76 -3.92 -25.15
N GLU A 116 5.26 -4.58 -24.11
CA GLU A 116 4.44 -5.18 -23.05
C GLU A 116 3.60 -4.12 -22.32
N ILE A 117 4.20 -2.99 -21.94
CA ILE A 117 3.51 -1.88 -21.27
C ILE A 117 2.42 -1.29 -22.17
N ALA A 118 2.68 -1.11 -23.47
CA ALA A 118 1.69 -0.62 -24.43
C ALA A 118 0.47 -1.54 -24.50
N LYS A 119 0.70 -2.85 -24.63
CA LYS A 119 -0.37 -3.87 -24.62
C LYS A 119 -1.18 -3.85 -23.32
N GLN A 120 -0.51 -3.73 -22.17
CA GLN A 120 -1.20 -3.66 -20.88
C GLN A 120 -2.03 -2.37 -20.75
N LYS A 121 -1.52 -1.23 -21.22
CA LYS A 121 -2.26 0.04 -21.23
C LYS A 121 -3.52 -0.04 -22.08
N GLU A 122 -3.42 -0.63 -23.27
CA GLU A 122 -4.58 -0.86 -24.14
C GLU A 122 -5.61 -1.78 -23.48
N ALA A 123 -5.17 -2.88 -22.85
CA ALA A 123 -6.06 -3.78 -22.14
C ALA A 123 -6.76 -3.09 -20.95
N LEU A 124 -6.06 -2.25 -20.20
CA LEU A 124 -6.63 -1.46 -19.12
C LEU A 124 -7.60 -0.40 -19.64
N ALA A 125 -7.28 0.27 -20.75
CA ALA A 125 -8.17 1.23 -21.39
C ALA A 125 -9.49 0.58 -21.84
N ARG A 126 -9.41 -0.61 -22.45
CA ARG A 126 -10.60 -1.41 -22.81
C ARG A 126 -11.43 -1.75 -21.58
N ARG A 127 -10.82 -2.30 -20.52
CA ARG A 127 -11.53 -2.62 -19.27
C ARG A 127 -12.20 -1.40 -18.63
N ARG A 128 -11.56 -0.22 -18.68
CA ARG A 128 -12.15 1.03 -18.19
C ARG A 128 -13.37 1.42 -19.01
N SER A 129 -13.24 1.41 -20.34
CA SER A 129 -14.36 1.67 -21.26
C SER A 129 -15.52 0.70 -21.04
N ASP A 130 -15.23 -0.59 -20.84
CA ASP A 130 -16.26 -1.62 -20.59
C ASP A 130 -16.96 -1.37 -19.25
N ALA A 131 -16.20 -1.02 -18.20
CA ALA A 131 -16.74 -0.70 -16.88
C ALA A 131 -17.59 0.58 -16.89
N GLU A 132 -17.16 1.61 -17.63
CA GLU A 132 -17.92 2.85 -17.83
C GLU A 132 -19.20 2.58 -18.62
N SER A 133 -19.13 1.76 -19.67
CA SER A 133 -20.29 1.34 -20.46
C SER A 133 -21.28 0.53 -19.63
N ALA A 134 -20.79 -0.37 -18.78
CA ALA A 134 -21.62 -1.15 -17.86
C ALA A 134 -22.28 -0.28 -16.78
N LYS A 135 -21.60 0.80 -16.35
CA LYS A 135 -22.13 1.77 -15.38
C LYS A 135 -23.03 2.83 -16.01
N PHE A 136 -23.02 2.95 -17.34
CA PHE A 136 -23.80 3.96 -18.04
C PHE A 136 -25.29 3.82 -17.68
N GLN A 137 -25.88 4.95 -17.26
CA GLN A 137 -27.29 5.07 -16.82
C GLN A 137 -27.68 4.31 -15.55
N LEU A 138 -26.79 3.59 -14.85
CA LEU A 138 -27.15 2.92 -13.60
C LEU A 138 -27.64 3.93 -12.55
N GLU A 139 -26.87 4.98 -12.32
CA GLU A 139 -27.22 6.03 -11.35
C GLU A 139 -28.55 6.73 -11.70
N GLN A 140 -28.78 6.99 -13.00
CA GLN A 140 -30.04 7.60 -13.45
C GLN A 140 -31.24 6.65 -13.23
N ARG A 141 -31.05 5.35 -13.42
CA ARG A 141 -32.10 4.34 -13.15
C ARG A 141 -32.34 4.19 -11.65
N GLU A 142 -31.29 4.12 -10.85
CA GLU A 142 -31.36 4.03 -9.39
C GLU A 142 -32.10 5.23 -8.80
N THR A 143 -31.71 6.44 -9.19
CA THR A 143 -32.39 7.68 -8.76
C THR A 143 -33.84 7.73 -9.24
N GLY A 144 -34.14 7.29 -10.46
CA GLY A 144 -35.51 7.18 -10.98
C GLY A 144 -36.38 6.20 -10.17
N ILE A 145 -35.84 5.02 -9.83
CA ILE A 145 -36.54 4.01 -9.01
C ILE A 145 -36.78 4.57 -7.60
N LEU A 146 -35.77 5.17 -6.98
CA LEU A 146 -35.89 5.76 -5.64
C LEU A 146 -36.92 6.88 -5.61
N ALA A 147 -36.91 7.78 -6.60
CA ALA A 147 -37.91 8.84 -6.73
C ALA A 147 -39.32 8.28 -6.92
N GLY A 148 -39.47 7.21 -7.72
CA GLY A 148 -40.73 6.49 -7.91
C GLY A 148 -41.28 5.95 -6.59
N VAL A 149 -40.45 5.22 -5.83
CA VAL A 149 -40.82 4.68 -4.52
C VAL A 149 -41.20 5.82 -3.56
N GLN A 150 -40.39 6.87 -3.49
CA GLN A 150 -40.67 8.02 -2.61
C GLN A 150 -42.00 8.70 -2.96
N ASN A 151 -42.31 8.88 -4.24
CA ASN A 151 -43.56 9.48 -4.68
C ASN A 151 -44.77 8.60 -4.34
N THR A 152 -44.65 7.28 -4.51
CA THR A 152 -45.72 6.35 -4.09
C THR A 152 -45.95 6.38 -2.59
N SER A 153 -44.87 6.43 -1.79
CA SER A 153 -44.95 6.57 -0.32
C SER A 153 -45.68 7.84 0.08
N LYS A 154 -45.28 9.00 -0.45
CA LYS A 154 -45.94 10.30 -0.18
C LYS A 154 -47.42 10.28 -0.55
N ARG A 155 -47.77 9.66 -1.68
CA ARG A 155 -49.17 9.54 -2.12
C ARG A 155 -49.99 8.68 -1.14
N VAL A 156 -49.46 7.54 -0.73
CA VAL A 156 -50.13 6.65 0.24
C VAL A 156 -50.30 7.34 1.58
N GLU A 157 -49.27 8.03 2.06
CA GLU A 157 -49.30 8.81 3.29
C GLU A 157 -50.37 9.91 3.25
N HIS A 158 -50.43 10.68 2.15
CA HIS A 158 -51.46 11.69 1.98
C HIS A 158 -52.88 11.11 1.98
N VAL A 159 -53.11 10.00 1.26
CA VAL A 159 -54.40 9.30 1.24
C VAL A 159 -54.75 8.79 2.64
N TRP A 160 -53.78 8.21 3.35
CA TRP A 160 -53.96 7.73 4.70
C TRP A 160 -54.37 8.85 5.66
N HIS A 161 -53.65 9.98 5.65
CA HIS A 161 -53.99 11.14 6.48
C HIS A 161 -55.37 11.71 6.15
N SER A 162 -55.71 11.84 4.86
CA SER A 162 -57.01 12.34 4.44
C SER A 162 -58.15 11.42 4.91
N LEU A 163 -58.00 10.11 4.73
CA LEU A 163 -58.99 9.13 5.19
C LEU A 163 -59.08 9.10 6.71
N HIS A 164 -57.94 9.19 7.40
CA HIS A 164 -57.87 9.24 8.85
C HIS A 164 -58.61 10.47 9.39
N SER A 165 -58.39 11.66 8.83
CA SER A 165 -59.08 12.90 9.22
C SER A 165 -60.59 12.77 9.07
N LYS A 166 -61.07 12.33 7.90
CA LYS A 166 -62.51 12.13 7.63
C LYS A 166 -63.14 11.11 8.58
N THR A 167 -62.42 10.02 8.87
CA THR A 167 -62.87 8.99 9.80
C THR A 167 -62.94 9.53 11.22
N ALA A 168 -61.94 10.31 11.65
CA ALA A 168 -61.93 10.96 12.95
C ALA A 168 -63.07 11.97 13.09
N GLU A 169 -63.30 12.82 12.09
CA GLU A 169 -64.42 13.77 12.05
C GLU A 169 -65.78 13.07 12.12
N SER A 170 -65.98 12.00 11.34
CA SER A 170 -67.20 11.21 11.36
C SER A 170 -67.43 10.56 12.72
N ARG A 171 -66.38 10.01 13.34
CA ARG A 171 -66.44 9.45 14.70
C ARG A 171 -66.77 10.52 15.73
N ILE A 172 -66.15 11.69 15.65
CA ILE A 172 -66.43 12.82 16.55
C ILE A 172 -67.90 13.23 16.41
N TYR A 173 -68.42 13.33 15.19
CA TYR A 173 -69.83 13.66 14.94
C TYR A 173 -70.77 12.63 15.53
N LEU A 174 -70.57 11.34 15.24
CA LEU A 174 -71.39 10.26 15.79
C LEU A 174 -71.33 10.23 17.32
N CYS A 175 -70.14 10.38 17.92
CA CYS A 175 -70.00 10.46 19.37
C CYS A 175 -70.77 11.64 19.96
N ARG A 176 -70.82 12.80 19.29
CA ARG A 176 -71.61 13.96 19.73
C ARG A 176 -73.11 13.69 19.65
N GLU A 177 -73.59 13.09 18.57
CA GLU A 177 -75.02 12.75 18.44
C GLU A 177 -75.45 11.71 19.47
N VAL A 178 -74.64 10.66 19.66
CA VAL A 178 -74.89 9.66 20.69
C VAL A 178 -74.88 10.30 22.08
N ALA A 179 -73.92 11.18 22.37
CA ALA A 179 -73.90 11.93 23.62
C ALA A 179 -75.18 12.77 23.82
N ASN A 180 -75.64 13.46 22.77
CA ASN A 180 -76.89 14.24 22.81
C ASN A 180 -78.11 13.34 23.11
N LEU A 181 -78.22 12.18 22.47
CA LEU A 181 -79.30 11.20 22.71
C LEU A 181 -79.31 10.68 24.14
N TYR A 182 -78.13 10.45 24.72
CA TYR A 182 -78.00 10.08 26.14
C TYR A 182 -78.14 11.27 27.11
N GLY A 183 -78.36 12.49 26.61
CA GLY A 183 -78.52 13.69 27.44
C GLY A 183 -77.22 14.20 28.05
N LEU A 184 -76.06 13.79 27.53
CA LEU A 184 -74.74 14.31 27.88
C LEU A 184 -74.56 15.71 27.28
N ARG A 185 -74.47 16.72 28.12
CA ARG A 185 -74.28 18.12 27.71
C ARG A 185 -72.94 18.66 28.17
N LYS A 186 -72.34 19.50 27.35
CA LYS A 186 -71.14 20.23 27.72
C LYS A 186 -71.56 21.55 28.38
N ALA A 187 -71.17 21.77 29.62
CA ALA A 187 -71.41 22.98 30.37
C ALA A 187 -70.09 23.57 30.86
N THR A 188 -69.95 24.89 30.84
CA THR A 188 -68.81 25.56 31.45
C THR A 188 -69.08 25.70 32.95
N LYS A 189 -68.17 25.17 33.78
CA LYS A 189 -68.27 25.35 35.22
C LYS A 189 -67.95 26.82 35.53
N LYS A 190 -68.92 27.56 36.07
CA LYS A 190 -68.73 28.98 36.46
C LYS A 190 -67.48 29.12 37.33
N GLY A 191 -66.53 29.94 36.88
CA GLY A 191 -65.32 30.30 37.63
C GLY A 191 -64.03 29.54 37.30
N GLN A 192 -64.08 28.43 36.54
CA GLN A 192 -62.86 27.61 36.29
C GLN A 192 -62.43 27.52 34.83
N GLY A 193 -63.21 28.04 33.86
CA GLY A 193 -62.89 27.99 32.42
C GLY A 193 -62.80 26.57 31.82
N ARG A 194 -62.93 25.52 32.64
CA ARG A 194 -62.87 24.12 32.24
C ARG A 194 -64.24 23.63 31.80
N GLU A 195 -64.22 22.83 30.75
CA GLU A 195 -65.38 22.18 30.17
C GLU A 195 -65.80 21.00 31.06
N ALA A 196 -67.00 21.02 31.60
CA ALA A 196 -67.56 19.95 32.40
C ALA A 196 -68.69 19.27 31.63
N TYR A 197 -68.78 17.94 31.72
CA TYR A 197 -69.87 17.18 31.11
C TYR A 197 -70.99 16.98 32.13
N VAL A 198 -72.25 17.14 31.72
CA VAL A 198 -73.43 17.02 32.56
C VAL A 198 -74.31 15.91 32.01
N LEU A 199 -74.77 15.01 32.87
CA LEU A 199 -75.79 14.01 32.54
C LEU A 199 -77.01 14.29 33.42
N GLY A 200 -78.14 14.64 32.81
CA GLY A 200 -79.31 15.13 33.56
C GLY A 200 -78.99 16.44 34.29
N CYS A 201 -79.01 16.43 35.63
CA CYS A 201 -78.64 17.59 36.46
C CYS A 201 -77.26 17.46 37.15
N GLY A 202 -76.52 16.37 36.94
CA GLY A 202 -75.25 16.09 37.63
C GLY A 202 -74.02 16.25 36.73
N PHE A 203 -72.92 16.78 37.27
CA PHE A 203 -71.64 16.84 36.56
C PHE A 203 -70.94 15.48 36.60
N ILE A 204 -70.48 15.00 35.44
CA ILE A 204 -69.60 13.85 35.31
C ILE A 204 -68.20 14.27 35.75
N VAL A 205 -67.60 13.45 36.60
CA VAL A 205 -66.24 13.65 37.12
C VAL A 205 -65.23 13.28 36.02
N ASP A 206 -64.27 14.16 35.76
CA ASP A 206 -63.14 13.84 34.88
C ASP A 206 -62.25 12.78 35.57
N LEU A 207 -62.02 11.67 34.90
CA LEU A 207 -61.19 10.56 35.40
C LEU A 207 -59.75 11.00 35.68
N ARG A 208 -59.27 12.06 35.03
CA ARG A 208 -57.95 12.67 35.28
C ARG A 208 -57.87 13.38 36.62
N ASP A 209 -59.01 13.88 37.12
CA ASP A 209 -59.13 14.63 38.37
C ASP A 209 -59.49 13.71 39.56
N MET A 210 -59.74 12.41 39.34
CA MET A 210 -60.11 11.45 40.40
C MET A 210 -58.99 11.11 41.39
N ASN A 211 -57.74 11.52 41.12
CA ASN A 211 -56.63 11.37 42.07
C ASN A 211 -56.60 12.48 43.14
N GLY A 212 -57.52 13.45 43.10
CA GLY A 212 -57.69 14.52 44.10
C GLY A 212 -58.98 14.38 44.91
N LYS A 213 -58.95 14.77 46.20
CA LYS A 213 -60.04 14.60 47.18
C LYS A 213 -61.41 15.08 46.66
N PHE A 214 -62.41 14.21 46.73
CA PHE A 214 -63.82 14.41 46.31
C PHE A 214 -64.57 15.42 47.20
N PRO A 215 -65.24 16.45 46.64
CA PRO A 215 -66.39 17.08 47.27
C PRO A 215 -67.67 16.54 46.63
N LEU A 216 -68.38 15.67 47.36
CA LEU A 216 -69.75 15.25 47.04
C LEU A 216 -70.68 16.47 47.06
N LEU A 217 -71.04 16.97 45.88
CA LEU A 217 -72.14 17.92 45.71
C LEU A 217 -73.20 17.24 44.85
N LEU A 218 -74.19 16.61 45.50
CA LEU A 218 -75.44 16.25 44.85
C LEU A 218 -76.23 17.54 44.55
N PRO A 219 -76.81 17.71 43.35
CA PRO A 219 -77.73 18.80 43.09
C PRO A 219 -79.11 18.44 43.64
N SER A 220 -79.59 19.22 44.61
CA SER A 220 -80.99 19.27 45.01
C SER A 220 -81.84 19.89 43.88
N SER A 221 -82.90 19.18 43.50
CA SER A 221 -84.01 19.48 42.57
C SER A 221 -83.77 19.37 41.04
N CYS A 222 -84.10 18.20 40.48
CA CYS A 222 -84.60 18.09 39.11
C CYS A 222 -86.14 18.02 39.17
N SER A 223 -86.82 19.14 38.89
CA SER A 223 -88.27 19.16 38.71
C SER A 223 -88.60 18.98 37.22
N SER A 224 -89.50 18.04 36.95
CA SER A 224 -90.15 17.70 35.69
C SER A 224 -90.49 18.90 34.79
N HIS A 225 -90.06 18.85 33.52
CA HIS A 225 -90.85 19.37 32.40
C HIS A 225 -90.45 18.65 31.10
N GLY A 226 -91.21 17.61 30.77
CA GLY A 226 -91.47 17.28 29.38
C GLY A 226 -92.52 18.26 28.86
N ILE A 227 -92.17 19.03 27.84
CA ILE A 227 -93.15 19.71 26.98
C ILE A 227 -92.86 19.23 25.56
N LEU A 228 -93.77 18.40 25.07
CA LEU A 228 -94.01 18.16 23.66
C LEU A 228 -94.28 19.49 22.97
N THR A 229 -93.50 19.82 21.94
CA THR A 229 -94.00 20.62 20.82
C THR A 229 -93.50 20.01 19.53
N GLY A 230 -94.41 19.36 18.81
CA GLY A 230 -94.21 19.03 17.41
C GLY A 230 -94.36 20.29 16.54
N ARG A 231 -93.45 20.41 15.58
CA ARG A 231 -93.71 20.71 14.17
C ARG A 231 -92.45 20.39 13.38
#